data_AF-A0A3D1J4X8-F1
#
_entry.id   AF-A0A3D1J4X8-F1
#
_cell.length_a   1.000
_cell.length_b   1.000
_cell.length_c   1.000
_cell.angle_alpha   90.00
_cell.angle_beta   90.00
_cell.angle_gamma   90.00
#
_symmetry.space_group_name_H-M   'P 1'
#
loop_
_entity.id
_entity.type
_entity.pdbx_description
1 polymer ?
#
loop_
_entity_poly.entity_id
_entity_poly.type
_entity_poly.pdbx_seq_one_letter_code
_entity_poly.pdbx_strand_id
1 'polypeptide(L)'
;YDLVEVAEGDLVFFQNGSMTDASSYGSMTSAPEHSTKQDSGGWLLWEKLAAGRPEFGNPAAFNSSIPESYWESYTVTLKDTAFFDKMEKFTGNRAGTGGLVTFKDSSWFMSVVLAHQPHFAGQPEGVHVFWGYALHPDRVGDFVAKPMSACSGAEILQELCGHLNFDLETMASATCIPCRMPYITSMFMPRARSDRPLPVPANSKNLAFVSQFVEIADDVVFTVEYSVRAAQMAVYELLKVDRQVPPIHQHDKSLKVKLDAVIKSFQ
;
A
#
# COMPACT_ATOMS: atom_id res chain seq x y z
N TYR A 1 -17.46 24.38 -9.21
CA TYR A 1 -17.86 23.06 -8.71
C TYR A 1 -19.36 22.98 -8.79
N ASP A 2 -19.90 21.94 -9.41
CA ASP A 2 -21.33 21.69 -9.44
C ASP A 2 -21.76 21.08 -8.10
N LEU A 3 -22.86 21.59 -7.54
CA LEU A 3 -23.41 21.10 -6.28
C LEU A 3 -24.34 19.92 -6.57
N VAL A 4 -24.14 18.81 -5.88
CA VAL A 4 -25.03 17.64 -5.94
C VAL A 4 -25.90 17.65 -4.69
N GLU A 5 -27.21 17.85 -4.87
CA GLU A 5 -28.17 17.72 -3.77
C GLU A 5 -28.31 16.25 -3.38
N VAL A 6 -28.34 15.98 -2.06
CA VAL A 6 -28.54 14.64 -1.50
C VAL A 6 -29.93 14.62 -0.86
N ALA A 7 -30.87 13.91 -1.50
CA ALA A 7 -32.23 13.76 -1.00
C ALA A 7 -32.28 12.75 0.17
N GLU A 8 -33.42 12.68 0.86
CA GLU A 8 -33.60 11.82 2.04
C GLU A 8 -33.36 10.33 1.76
N GLY A 9 -33.66 9.87 0.54
CA GLY A 9 -33.46 8.49 0.12
C GLY A 9 -32.08 8.17 -0.46
N ASP A 10 -31.24 9.19 -0.68
CA ASP A 10 -29.94 9.02 -1.31
C ASP A 10 -28.91 8.58 -0.27
N LEU A 11 -28.17 7.52 -0.58
CA LEU A 11 -27.09 7.01 0.26
C LEU A 11 -25.74 7.49 -0.26
N VAL A 12 -24.91 7.99 0.65
CA VAL A 12 -23.56 8.47 0.38
C VAL A 12 -22.55 7.52 1.02
N PHE A 13 -21.66 6.96 0.21
CA PHE A 13 -20.56 6.11 0.68
C PHE A 13 -19.25 6.86 0.46
N PHE A 14 -18.55 7.17 1.55
CA PHE A 14 -17.33 7.96 1.54
C PHE A 14 -16.11 7.11 1.87
N GLN A 15 -15.16 7.04 0.94
CA GLN A 15 -13.82 6.51 1.21
C GLN A 15 -12.98 7.55 1.95
N ASN A 16 -13.02 7.52 3.28
CA ASN A 16 -12.27 8.47 4.10
C ASN A 16 -10.77 8.18 4.11
N GLY A 17 -10.00 9.11 3.56
CA GLY A 17 -8.55 8.97 3.43
C GLY A 17 -8.16 7.96 2.36
N SER A 18 -6.93 8.08 1.87
CA SER A 18 -6.34 7.10 0.96
C SER A 18 -4.84 6.99 1.21
N MET A 19 -4.35 5.76 1.23
CA MET A 19 -2.92 5.45 1.33
C MET A 19 -2.14 5.88 0.09
N THR A 20 -2.83 6.02 -1.05
CA THR A 20 -2.24 6.49 -2.33
C THR A 20 -2.55 7.96 -2.61
N ASP A 21 -3.17 8.69 -1.69
CA ASP A 21 -3.40 10.13 -1.87
C ASP A 21 -2.06 10.87 -1.97
N ALA A 22 -2.00 11.93 -2.77
CA ALA A 22 -0.79 12.69 -3.04
C ALA A 22 0.42 11.83 -3.51
N SER A 23 0.17 10.69 -4.18
CA SER A 23 1.26 9.92 -4.81
C SER A 23 1.86 10.68 -5.99
N SER A 24 3.18 10.60 -6.13
CA SER A 24 3.93 11.22 -7.21
C SER A 24 4.80 10.19 -7.92
N TYR A 25 5.12 10.46 -9.18
CA TYR A 25 5.86 9.54 -10.03
C TYR A 25 7.13 10.20 -10.55
N GLY A 26 8.22 9.44 -10.52
CA GLY A 26 9.46 9.80 -11.18
C GLY A 26 9.49 9.27 -12.61
N SER A 27 10.70 9.14 -13.12
CA SER A 27 10.97 8.49 -14.39
C SER A 27 12.32 7.78 -14.32
N MET A 28 12.73 7.19 -15.44
CA MET A 28 14.08 6.64 -15.57
C MET A 28 15.18 7.68 -15.24
N THR A 29 14.89 8.97 -15.43
CA THR A 29 15.87 10.06 -15.32
C THR A 29 15.51 11.13 -14.29
N SER A 30 14.40 10.99 -13.56
CA SER A 30 13.98 11.96 -12.54
C SER A 30 13.40 11.28 -11.31
N ALA A 31 13.69 11.83 -10.13
CA ALA A 31 13.05 11.42 -8.89
C ALA A 31 11.56 11.84 -8.88
N PRO A 32 10.71 11.15 -8.11
CA PRO A 32 9.33 11.58 -7.89
C PRO A 32 9.27 12.90 -7.08
N GLU A 33 8.24 13.71 -7.31
CA GLU A 33 8.04 14.94 -6.55
C GLU A 33 7.73 14.67 -5.07
N HIS A 34 8.11 15.58 -4.17
CA HIS A 34 7.86 15.43 -2.73
C HIS A 34 6.49 15.99 -2.36
N SER A 35 5.43 15.41 -2.91
CA SER A 35 4.06 15.79 -2.61
C SER A 35 3.75 15.68 -1.11
N THR A 36 2.91 16.60 -0.65
CA THR A 36 2.57 16.84 0.74
C THR A 36 1.06 16.76 0.95
N LYS A 37 0.61 17.06 2.17
CA LYS A 37 -0.81 17.20 2.48
C LYS A 37 -1.54 18.24 1.62
N GLN A 38 -0.84 19.28 1.14
CA GLN A 38 -1.44 20.30 0.28
C GLN A 38 -1.86 19.76 -1.07
N ASP A 39 -1.26 18.66 -1.51
CA ASP A 39 -1.51 17.98 -2.78
C ASP A 39 -2.59 16.90 -2.65
N SER A 40 -3.09 16.65 -1.45
CA SER A 40 -4.08 15.60 -1.16
C SER A 40 -5.51 16.14 -1.20
N GLY A 41 -6.40 15.44 -1.90
CA GLY A 41 -7.83 15.77 -1.95
C GLY A 41 -8.70 15.01 -0.94
N GLY A 42 -8.41 13.73 -0.72
CA GLY A 42 -9.24 12.82 0.08
C GLY A 42 -9.12 13.08 1.58
N TRP A 43 -7.91 13.37 2.07
CA TRP A 43 -7.71 13.69 3.49
C TRP A 43 -8.41 14.98 3.92
N LEU A 44 -8.39 16.01 3.06
CA LEU A 44 -9.02 17.30 3.36
C LEU A 44 -10.54 17.16 3.56
N LEU A 45 -11.19 16.28 2.79
CA LEU A 45 -12.62 16.03 2.96
C LEU A 45 -12.92 15.35 4.30
N TRP A 46 -12.13 14.34 4.70
CA TRP A 46 -12.31 13.69 5.98
C TRP A 46 -12.12 14.68 7.15
N GLU A 47 -11.11 15.53 7.09
CA GLU A 47 -10.87 16.58 8.11
C GLU A 47 -12.04 17.54 8.27
N LYS A 48 -12.59 18.00 7.16
CA LYS A 48 -13.77 18.88 7.18
C LYS A 48 -14.99 18.20 7.78
N LEU A 49 -15.19 16.92 7.48
CA LEU A 49 -16.31 16.15 8.03
C LEU A 49 -16.13 15.88 9.53
N ALA A 50 -14.92 15.53 9.96
CA ALA A 50 -14.60 15.20 11.35
C ALA A 50 -14.58 16.43 12.29
N ALA A 51 -14.45 17.64 11.74
CA ALA A 51 -14.42 18.87 12.53
C ALA A 51 -15.67 19.01 13.42
N GLY A 52 -15.46 18.90 14.74
CA GLY A 52 -16.53 18.98 15.74
C GLY A 52 -17.45 17.74 15.81
N ARG A 53 -17.10 16.65 15.12
CA ARG A 53 -17.89 15.39 15.04
C ARG A 53 -16.99 14.20 15.36
N PRO A 54 -16.72 13.92 16.65
CA PRO A 54 -15.81 12.84 17.04
C PRO A 54 -16.23 11.46 16.55
N GLU A 55 -17.53 11.24 16.28
CA GLU A 55 -18.05 10.01 15.68
C GLU A 55 -17.56 9.75 14.24
N PHE A 56 -17.00 10.77 13.58
CA PHE A 56 -16.38 10.66 12.25
C PHE A 56 -14.87 10.39 12.33
N GLY A 57 -14.32 10.21 13.54
CA GLY A 57 -12.92 9.86 13.78
C GLY A 57 -11.97 11.05 13.80
N ASN A 58 -10.68 10.74 13.74
CA ASN A 58 -9.55 11.67 13.87
C ASN A 58 -8.54 11.45 12.73
N PRO A 59 -8.72 12.09 11.57
CA PRO A 59 -7.81 11.95 10.43
C PRO A 59 -6.35 12.30 10.76
N ALA A 60 -6.11 13.20 11.73
CA ALA A 60 -4.76 13.61 12.11
C ALA A 60 -3.92 12.46 12.69
N ALA A 61 -4.54 11.40 13.23
CA ALA A 61 -3.82 10.21 13.65
C ALA A 61 -3.13 9.48 12.47
N PHE A 62 -3.60 9.69 11.25
CA PHE A 62 -3.15 8.94 10.07
C PHE A 62 -2.41 9.81 9.04
N ASN A 63 -2.68 11.12 8.99
CA ASN A 63 -2.18 11.99 7.92
C ASN A 63 -1.28 13.16 8.37
N SER A 64 -0.98 13.26 9.67
CA SER A 64 -0.20 14.37 10.22
C SER A 64 1.31 14.21 10.02
N SER A 65 1.79 12.97 9.85
CA SER A 65 3.21 12.64 9.79
C SER A 65 3.52 11.81 8.55
N ILE A 66 3.95 12.48 7.48
CA ILE A 66 4.45 11.81 6.27
C ILE A 66 5.68 10.96 6.59
N PRO A 67 6.72 11.44 7.32
CA PRO A 67 7.92 10.65 7.59
C PRO A 67 7.67 9.28 8.23
N GLU A 68 6.57 9.12 8.99
CA GLU A 68 6.21 7.87 9.65
C GLU A 68 5.25 6.99 8.83
N SER A 69 4.64 7.54 7.77
CA SER A 69 3.59 6.89 6.99
C SER A 69 3.93 6.69 5.51
N TYR A 70 5.19 6.91 5.12
CA TYR A 70 5.62 6.83 3.74
C TYR A 70 6.74 5.80 3.51
N TRP A 71 6.68 5.16 2.36
CA TRP A 71 7.77 4.41 1.75
C TRP A 71 7.75 4.63 0.24
N GLU A 72 8.80 4.24 -0.46
CA GLU A 72 8.93 4.46 -1.90
C GLU A 72 8.96 3.14 -2.67
N SER A 73 8.21 3.08 -3.76
CA SER A 73 8.13 1.93 -4.65
C SER A 73 8.71 2.26 -6.02
N TYR A 74 8.94 1.23 -6.83
CA TYR A 74 9.29 1.39 -8.22
C TYR A 74 8.82 0.20 -9.03
N THR A 75 8.40 0.46 -10.27
CA THR A 75 8.03 -0.57 -11.24
C THR A 75 9.04 -0.57 -12.37
N VAL A 76 9.51 -1.74 -12.76
CA VAL A 76 10.52 -1.90 -13.80
C VAL A 76 9.95 -2.74 -14.93
N THR A 77 10.00 -2.19 -16.14
CA THR A 77 9.62 -2.86 -17.37
C THR A 77 10.88 -3.16 -18.19
N LEU A 78 11.07 -4.43 -18.55
CA LEU A 78 12.20 -4.94 -19.32
C LEU A 78 11.72 -5.46 -20.68
N LYS A 79 12.59 -5.44 -21.70
CA LYS A 79 12.29 -5.96 -23.06
C LYS A 79 13.05 -7.26 -23.37
N ASP A 80 13.53 -7.94 -22.35
CA ASP A 80 14.23 -9.22 -22.39
C ASP A 80 14.05 -9.96 -21.05
N THR A 81 14.61 -11.17 -20.94
CA THR A 81 14.51 -12.03 -19.75
C THR A 81 15.76 -12.01 -18.87
N ALA A 82 16.82 -11.27 -19.22
CA ALA A 82 18.15 -11.47 -18.64
C ALA A 82 18.16 -11.28 -17.12
N PHE A 83 17.43 -10.26 -16.62
CA PHE A 83 17.27 -10.04 -15.19
C PHE A 83 16.45 -11.14 -14.51
N PHE A 84 15.35 -11.57 -15.12
CA PHE A 84 14.49 -12.62 -14.59
C PHE A 84 15.25 -13.94 -14.48
N ASP A 85 15.97 -14.35 -15.53
CA ASP A 85 16.77 -15.57 -15.54
C ASP A 85 17.82 -15.59 -14.43
N LYS A 86 18.50 -14.45 -14.20
CA LYS A 86 19.46 -14.32 -13.10
C LYS A 86 18.78 -14.35 -11.72
N MET A 87 17.63 -13.70 -11.56
CA MET A 87 16.87 -13.68 -10.30
C MET A 87 16.28 -15.05 -9.95
N GLU A 88 15.74 -15.78 -10.92
CA GLU A 88 15.23 -17.14 -10.71
C GLU A 88 16.37 -18.08 -10.30
N LYS A 89 17.55 -17.94 -10.94
CA LYS A 89 18.76 -18.68 -10.54
C LYS A 89 19.25 -18.31 -9.14
N PHE A 90 19.20 -17.03 -8.78
CA PHE A 90 19.63 -16.53 -7.46
C PHE A 90 18.69 -17.02 -6.34
N THR A 91 17.38 -16.97 -6.57
CA THR A 91 16.38 -17.27 -5.54
C THR A 91 15.95 -18.73 -5.50
N GLY A 92 16.14 -19.46 -6.60
CA GLY A 92 15.56 -20.79 -6.80
C GLY A 92 14.04 -20.77 -7.04
N ASN A 93 13.41 -19.60 -7.12
CA ASN A 93 11.97 -19.45 -7.34
C ASN A 93 11.70 -18.97 -8.76
N ARG A 94 10.71 -19.58 -9.40
CA ARG A 94 10.19 -19.07 -10.67
C ARG A 94 9.39 -17.78 -10.41
N ALA A 95 9.39 -16.86 -11.37
CA ALA A 95 8.54 -15.67 -11.32
C ALA A 95 7.06 -16.05 -11.07
N GLY A 96 6.44 -15.38 -10.10
CA GLY A 96 5.07 -15.62 -9.67
C GLY A 96 4.87 -16.75 -8.66
N THR A 97 5.89 -17.52 -8.31
CA THR A 97 5.77 -18.58 -7.27
C THR A 97 6.35 -18.16 -5.93
N GLY A 98 7.28 -17.20 -5.92
CA GLY A 98 7.87 -16.64 -4.71
C GLY A 98 7.15 -15.39 -4.22
N GLY A 99 7.39 -15.03 -2.96
CA GLY A 99 7.07 -13.70 -2.42
C GLY A 99 8.16 -12.68 -2.75
N LEU A 100 8.25 -11.63 -1.93
CA LEU A 100 9.33 -10.66 -1.99
C LEU A 100 10.70 -11.26 -1.59
N VAL A 101 11.76 -10.76 -2.21
CA VAL A 101 13.16 -10.94 -1.83
C VAL A 101 13.61 -9.66 -1.14
N THR A 102 14.04 -9.75 0.12
CA THR A 102 14.48 -8.60 0.93
C THR A 102 15.98 -8.57 1.11
N PHE A 103 16.61 -7.44 0.80
CA PHE A 103 18.02 -7.18 1.04
C PHE A 103 18.20 -6.66 2.47
N LYS A 104 18.37 -7.58 3.43
CA LYS A 104 18.33 -7.26 4.88
C LYS A 104 19.38 -6.24 5.31
N ASP A 105 20.54 -6.25 4.66
CA ASP A 105 21.66 -5.37 4.97
C ASP A 105 21.67 -4.09 4.12
N SER A 106 20.65 -3.89 3.26
CA SER A 106 20.50 -2.67 2.48
C SER A 106 20.16 -1.49 3.39
N SER A 107 20.86 -0.38 3.21
CA SER A 107 20.58 0.89 3.90
C SER A 107 19.15 1.37 3.66
N TRP A 108 18.58 1.12 2.48
CA TRP A 108 17.19 1.43 2.13
C TRP A 108 16.18 0.41 2.68
N PHE A 109 16.65 -0.75 3.15
CA PHE A 109 15.84 -1.93 3.46
C PHE A 109 14.94 -2.30 2.27
N MET A 110 15.59 -2.44 1.11
CA MET A 110 14.96 -2.67 -0.19
C MET A 110 14.43 -4.11 -0.30
N SER A 111 13.31 -4.28 -1.00
CA SER A 111 12.80 -5.57 -1.44
C SER A 111 12.31 -5.53 -2.90
N VAL A 112 12.37 -6.67 -3.58
CA VAL A 112 11.86 -6.85 -4.96
C VAL A 112 10.95 -8.07 -5.06
N VAL A 113 9.99 -8.05 -5.98
CA VAL A 113 9.11 -9.19 -6.28
C VAL A 113 8.99 -9.36 -7.79
N LEU A 114 9.18 -10.60 -8.23
CA LEU A 114 8.94 -11.01 -9.61
C LEU A 114 7.57 -11.67 -9.66
N ALA A 115 6.56 -10.90 -10.07
CA ALA A 115 5.21 -11.42 -10.25
C ALA A 115 5.13 -12.40 -11.42
N HIS A 116 4.04 -13.16 -11.47
CA HIS A 116 3.73 -14.00 -12.63
C HIS A 116 3.66 -13.14 -13.90
N GLN A 117 4.23 -13.65 -15.00
CA GLN A 117 4.26 -12.96 -16.29
C GLN A 117 3.30 -13.63 -17.29
N PRO A 118 2.52 -12.85 -18.07
CA PRO A 118 2.42 -11.39 -18.00
C PRO A 118 1.72 -10.93 -16.71
N HIS A 119 2.16 -9.78 -16.19
CA HIS A 119 1.54 -9.17 -15.01
C HIS A 119 0.33 -8.29 -15.40
N PHE A 120 0.43 -7.58 -16.53
CA PHE A 120 -0.66 -6.76 -17.04
C PHE A 120 -1.42 -7.44 -18.18
N ALA A 121 -2.73 -7.20 -18.25
CA ALA A 121 -3.52 -7.57 -19.42
C ALA A 121 -3.00 -6.80 -20.66
N GLY A 122 -2.68 -7.53 -21.73
CA GLY A 122 -2.11 -6.93 -22.95
C GLY A 122 -0.62 -6.57 -22.85
N GLN A 123 0.09 -7.01 -21.81
CA GLN A 123 1.56 -6.91 -21.77
C GLN A 123 2.15 -7.64 -23.01
N PRO A 124 2.97 -6.95 -23.83
CA PRO A 124 3.51 -7.55 -25.06
C PRO A 124 4.40 -8.78 -24.79
N GLU A 125 4.47 -9.67 -25.76
CA GLU A 125 5.41 -10.80 -25.72
C GLU A 125 6.86 -10.30 -25.62
N GLY A 126 7.68 -10.96 -24.80
CA GLY A 126 9.06 -10.57 -24.53
C GLY A 126 9.23 -9.41 -23.54
N VAL A 127 8.15 -8.73 -23.14
CA VAL A 127 8.18 -7.71 -22.10
C VAL A 127 7.95 -8.34 -20.73
N HIS A 128 8.74 -7.95 -19.74
CA HIS A 128 8.65 -8.44 -18.36
C HIS A 128 8.52 -7.27 -17.39
N VAL A 129 7.74 -7.47 -16.32
CA VAL A 129 7.53 -6.44 -15.29
C VAL A 129 7.81 -7.00 -13.91
N PHE A 130 8.66 -6.32 -13.15
CA PHE A 130 8.82 -6.58 -11.73
C PHE A 130 8.62 -5.30 -10.92
N TRP A 131 8.42 -5.47 -9.62
CA TRP A 131 8.17 -4.38 -8.69
C TRP A 131 9.14 -4.45 -7.52
N GLY A 132 9.47 -3.31 -6.95
CA GLY A 132 10.26 -3.22 -5.74
C GLY A 132 9.90 -2.02 -4.89
N TYR A 133 10.43 -2.00 -3.68
CA TYR A 133 10.25 -0.91 -2.74
C TYR A 133 11.34 -0.85 -1.67
N ALA A 134 11.36 0.24 -0.91
CA ALA A 134 12.23 0.42 0.24
C ALA A 134 11.49 1.02 1.42
N LEU A 135 11.73 0.51 2.63
CA LEU A 135 11.13 1.04 3.86
C LEU A 135 11.89 2.23 4.45
N HIS A 136 13.12 2.51 3.98
CA HIS A 136 13.92 3.64 4.46
C HIS A 136 14.40 4.53 3.30
N PRO A 137 13.46 5.12 2.53
CA PRO A 137 13.82 5.89 1.35
C PRO A 137 14.61 7.20 1.64
N ASP A 138 14.62 7.68 2.88
CA ASP A 138 15.44 8.82 3.32
C ASP A 138 16.90 8.51 3.62
N ARG A 139 17.29 7.23 3.67
CA ARG A 139 18.68 6.85 3.97
C ARG A 139 19.52 6.87 2.71
N VAL A 140 20.78 7.27 2.83
CA VAL A 140 21.76 7.17 1.73
C VAL A 140 21.95 5.69 1.35
N GLY A 141 22.00 5.39 0.05
CA GLY A 141 22.19 4.04 -0.47
C GLY A 141 23.62 3.53 -0.29
N ASP A 142 23.79 2.22 -0.51
CA ASP A 142 25.06 1.52 -0.35
C ASP A 142 25.93 1.62 -1.62
N PHE A 143 25.29 1.70 -2.79
CA PHE A 143 25.93 1.80 -4.11
C PHE A 143 25.60 3.11 -4.84
N VAL A 144 24.60 3.84 -4.36
CA VAL A 144 24.27 5.21 -4.78
C VAL A 144 24.30 6.12 -3.56
N ALA A 145 25.20 7.12 -3.57
CA ALA A 145 25.41 8.06 -2.48
C ALA A 145 24.31 9.15 -2.37
N LYS A 146 23.04 8.75 -2.46
CA LYS A 146 21.85 9.60 -2.31
C LYS A 146 20.75 8.86 -1.55
N PRO A 147 19.83 9.57 -0.88
CA PRO A 147 18.58 8.97 -0.44
C PRO A 147 17.78 8.47 -1.63
N MET A 148 17.11 7.32 -1.49
CA MET A 148 16.23 6.78 -2.53
C MET A 148 15.21 7.81 -3.00
N SER A 149 14.69 8.62 -2.08
CA SER A 149 13.71 9.69 -2.36
C SER A 149 14.23 10.82 -3.26
N ALA A 150 15.53 10.85 -3.54
CA ALA A 150 16.18 11.74 -4.48
C ALA A 150 16.78 11.00 -5.70
N CYS A 151 16.48 9.72 -5.86
CA CYS A 151 16.98 8.88 -6.95
C CYS A 151 15.99 8.84 -8.11
N SER A 152 16.54 8.90 -9.32
CA SER A 152 15.85 8.52 -10.54
C SER A 152 15.70 7.00 -10.64
N GLY A 153 14.89 6.53 -11.59
CA GLY A 153 14.76 5.10 -11.86
C GLY A 153 16.09 4.42 -12.21
N ALA A 154 16.96 5.07 -12.98
CA ALA A 154 18.29 4.54 -13.32
C ALA A 154 19.17 4.33 -12.08
N GLU A 155 19.11 5.24 -11.12
CA GLU A 155 19.90 5.16 -9.89
C GLU A 155 19.35 4.10 -8.93
N ILE A 156 18.02 3.93 -8.86
CA ILE A 156 17.41 2.82 -8.12
C ILE A 156 17.83 1.46 -8.70
N LEU A 157 17.89 1.34 -10.03
CA LEU A 157 18.38 0.13 -10.69
C LEU A 157 19.87 -0.11 -10.42
N GLN A 158 20.68 0.96 -10.31
CA GLN A 158 22.08 0.85 -9.94
C GLN A 158 22.25 0.30 -8.52
N GLU A 159 21.48 0.82 -7.56
CA GLU A 159 21.47 0.32 -6.19
C GLU A 159 21.08 -1.17 -6.14
N LEU A 160 19.98 -1.53 -6.83
CA LEU A 160 19.49 -2.91 -6.90
C LEU A 160 20.55 -3.87 -7.49
N CYS A 161 21.19 -3.48 -8.59
CA CYS A 161 22.24 -4.29 -9.22
C CYS A 161 23.46 -4.44 -8.31
N GLY A 162 23.81 -3.41 -7.52
CA GLY A 162 24.86 -3.47 -6.51
C GLY A 162 24.57 -4.53 -5.45
N HIS A 163 23.37 -4.53 -4.86
CA HIS A 163 22.96 -5.53 -3.86
C HIS A 163 22.92 -6.96 -4.41
N LEU A 164 22.57 -7.11 -5.69
CA LEU A 164 22.54 -8.42 -6.37
C LEU A 164 23.91 -8.84 -6.92
N ASN A 165 24.89 -7.94 -6.94
CA ASN A 165 26.15 -8.11 -7.66
C ASN A 165 25.93 -8.50 -9.14
N PHE A 166 25.00 -7.82 -9.81
CA PHE A 166 24.70 -7.99 -11.24
C PHE A 166 25.29 -6.83 -12.04
N ASP A 167 25.77 -7.11 -13.25
CA ASP A 167 26.18 -6.06 -14.18
C ASP A 167 24.98 -5.20 -14.58
N LEU A 168 25.15 -3.88 -14.65
CA LEU A 168 24.10 -2.94 -15.08
C LEU A 168 23.58 -3.23 -16.49
N GLU A 169 24.38 -3.88 -17.34
CA GLU A 169 23.96 -4.32 -18.67
C GLU A 169 22.76 -5.29 -18.62
N THR A 170 22.58 -6.01 -17.50
CA THR A 170 21.38 -6.84 -17.23
C THR A 170 20.09 -6.01 -17.22
N MET A 171 20.19 -4.70 -16.96
CA MET A 171 19.09 -3.74 -16.94
C MET A 171 19.11 -2.81 -18.16
N ALA A 172 19.88 -3.11 -19.23
CA ALA A 172 20.05 -2.20 -20.36
C ALA A 172 18.73 -1.84 -21.07
N SER A 173 17.77 -2.76 -21.10
CA SER A 173 16.45 -2.55 -21.71
C SER A 173 15.40 -1.96 -20.74
N ALA A 174 15.78 -1.72 -19.48
CA ALA A 174 14.86 -1.38 -18.41
C ALA A 174 14.30 0.05 -18.55
N THR A 175 13.02 0.19 -18.23
CA THR A 175 12.40 1.47 -17.83
C THR A 175 11.94 1.32 -16.39
N CYS A 176 12.50 2.13 -15.50
CA CYS A 176 12.13 2.15 -14.09
C CYS A 176 11.32 3.42 -13.77
N ILE A 177 10.13 3.25 -13.21
CA ILE A 177 9.25 4.33 -12.77
C ILE A 177 9.15 4.28 -11.24
N PRO A 178 9.87 5.16 -10.54
CA PRO A 178 9.72 5.34 -9.09
C PRO A 178 8.36 5.97 -8.76
N CYS A 179 7.81 5.62 -7.61
CA CYS A 179 6.55 6.14 -7.11
C CYS A 179 6.65 6.37 -5.60
N ARG A 180 6.57 7.65 -5.20
CA ARG A 180 6.57 8.08 -3.81
C ARG A 180 5.14 8.24 -3.35
N MET A 181 4.80 7.61 -2.23
CA MET A 181 3.44 7.59 -1.70
C MET A 181 3.45 8.09 -0.24
N PRO A 182 3.06 9.35 0.04
CA PRO A 182 3.23 9.97 1.35
C PRO A 182 2.47 9.30 2.51
N TYR A 183 1.43 8.52 2.19
CA TYR A 183 0.51 7.95 3.17
C TYR A 183 0.37 6.43 3.04
N ILE A 184 1.28 5.76 2.35
CA ILE A 184 1.14 4.35 2.00
C ILE A 184 1.08 3.40 3.21
N THR A 185 1.63 3.80 4.36
CA THR A 185 1.51 3.09 5.65
C THR A 185 0.67 3.84 6.67
N SER A 186 -0.07 4.87 6.26
CA SER A 186 -0.89 5.69 7.17
C SER A 186 -1.89 4.89 7.98
N MET A 187 -2.46 3.79 7.46
CA MET A 187 -3.38 2.93 8.24
C MET A 187 -2.72 2.20 9.42
N PHE A 188 -1.39 2.10 9.42
CA PHE A 188 -0.60 1.49 10.50
C PHE A 188 -0.13 2.48 11.54
N MET A 189 -0.41 3.78 11.36
CA MET A 189 -0.04 4.79 12.35
C MET A 189 -0.64 4.47 13.73
N PRO A 190 0.08 4.78 14.82
CA PRO A 190 -0.45 4.64 16.17
C PRO A 190 -1.81 5.34 16.30
N ARG A 191 -2.81 4.62 16.83
CA ARG A 191 -4.18 5.13 16.93
C ARG A 191 -4.84 4.72 18.24
N ALA A 192 -5.76 5.55 18.69
CA ALA A 192 -6.80 5.20 19.66
C ALA A 192 -7.97 4.51 18.96
N ARG A 193 -8.78 3.78 19.73
CA ARG A 193 -10.02 3.13 19.23
C ARG A 193 -11.00 4.12 18.59
N SER A 194 -10.99 5.37 19.03
CA SER A 194 -11.88 6.43 18.56
C SER A 194 -11.40 7.13 17.28
N ASP A 195 -10.17 6.88 16.82
CA ASP A 195 -9.61 7.63 15.69
C ASP A 195 -10.24 7.21 14.35
N ARG A 196 -10.87 6.03 14.29
CA ARG A 196 -11.59 5.55 13.10
C ARG A 196 -13.10 5.60 13.34
N PRO A 197 -13.91 6.12 12.40
CA PRO A 197 -15.36 5.98 12.48
C PRO A 197 -15.80 4.54 12.27
N LEU A 198 -17.00 4.18 12.75
CA LEU A 198 -17.67 2.96 12.32
C LEU A 198 -18.05 3.03 10.83
N PRO A 199 -18.21 1.89 10.13
CA PRO A 199 -18.68 1.89 8.74
C PRO A 199 -19.98 2.68 8.55
N VAL A 200 -20.90 2.62 9.52
CA VAL A 200 -22.03 3.53 9.65
C VAL A 200 -21.99 4.13 11.06
N PRO A 201 -21.75 5.44 11.22
CA PRO A 201 -21.84 6.09 12.52
C PRO A 201 -23.24 5.96 13.10
N ALA A 202 -23.37 5.78 14.42
CA ALA A 202 -24.65 5.45 15.07
C ALA A 202 -25.80 6.46 14.80
N ASN A 203 -25.48 7.73 14.56
CA ASN A 203 -26.46 8.78 14.27
C ASN A 203 -26.63 9.05 12.76
N SER A 204 -25.99 8.26 11.91
CA SER A 204 -26.07 8.42 10.46
C SER A 204 -27.35 7.81 9.91
N LYS A 205 -28.02 8.55 9.02
CA LYS A 205 -29.19 8.06 8.28
C LYS A 205 -28.84 7.56 6.88
N ASN A 206 -27.89 8.23 6.24
CA ASN A 206 -27.60 8.03 4.83
C ASN A 206 -26.12 8.25 4.45
N LEU A 207 -25.21 8.35 5.42
CA LEU A 207 -23.77 8.44 5.20
C LEU A 207 -23.06 7.20 5.77
N ALA A 208 -22.24 6.56 4.96
CA ALA A 208 -21.34 5.51 5.39
C ALA A 208 -19.88 5.83 5.05
N PHE A 209 -18.97 5.29 5.85
CA PHE A 209 -17.53 5.32 5.62
C PHE A 209 -17.08 3.94 5.12
N VAL A 210 -16.28 3.92 4.04
CA VAL A 210 -15.80 2.69 3.42
C VAL A 210 -14.34 2.85 3.01
N SER A 211 -13.41 2.47 3.89
CA SER A 211 -11.98 2.63 3.65
C SER A 211 -11.15 1.69 4.55
N GLN A 212 -9.83 1.82 4.47
CA GLN A 212 -8.90 1.20 5.42
C GLN A 212 -8.86 1.92 6.78
N PHE A 213 -9.58 3.03 6.92
CA PHE A 213 -9.58 3.92 8.07
C PHE A 213 -10.92 3.93 8.81
N VAL A 214 -11.75 2.90 8.63
CA VAL A 214 -12.95 2.65 9.45
C VAL A 214 -12.67 1.60 10.50
N GLU A 215 -13.46 1.57 11.57
CA GLU A 215 -13.30 0.62 12.68
C GLU A 215 -14.10 -0.65 12.44
N ILE A 216 -13.41 -1.77 12.27
CA ILE A 216 -13.98 -3.11 12.20
C ILE A 216 -13.22 -3.97 13.22
N ALA A 217 -13.96 -4.59 14.13
CA ALA A 217 -13.37 -5.45 15.15
C ALA A 217 -12.76 -6.71 14.52
N ASP A 218 -11.63 -7.14 15.07
CA ASP A 218 -10.93 -8.39 14.76
C ASP A 218 -10.43 -8.56 13.30
N ASP A 219 -10.55 -7.54 12.45
CA ASP A 219 -10.05 -7.54 11.06
C ASP A 219 -8.74 -6.73 10.92
N VAL A 220 -8.01 -6.94 9.83
CA VAL A 220 -6.68 -6.38 9.56
C VAL A 220 -6.71 -5.48 8.34
N VAL A 221 -6.37 -4.21 8.56
CA VAL A 221 -6.16 -3.21 7.49
C VAL A 221 -4.97 -3.58 6.60
N PHE A 222 -4.81 -2.86 5.48
CA PHE A 222 -3.86 -3.19 4.39
C PHE A 222 -4.20 -4.47 3.64
N THR A 223 -5.46 -4.92 3.72
CA THR A 223 -6.00 -6.04 2.96
C THR A 223 -7.17 -5.60 2.09
N VAL A 224 -7.35 -6.24 0.93
CA VAL A 224 -8.54 -6.03 0.11
C VAL A 224 -9.80 -6.47 0.86
N GLU A 225 -9.69 -7.52 1.68
CA GLU A 225 -10.78 -8.05 2.50
C GLU A 225 -11.39 -6.97 3.40
N TYR A 226 -10.56 -6.17 4.08
CA TYR A 226 -11.03 -5.11 4.97
C TYR A 226 -11.93 -4.10 4.25
N SER A 227 -11.53 -3.65 3.05
CA SER A 227 -12.34 -2.73 2.23
C SER A 227 -13.67 -3.36 1.80
N VAL A 228 -13.64 -4.62 1.36
CA VAL A 228 -14.86 -5.34 0.94
C VAL A 228 -15.81 -5.53 2.12
N ARG A 229 -15.27 -5.87 3.29
CA ARG A 229 -16.05 -6.02 4.53
C ARG A 229 -16.67 -4.69 4.97
N ALA A 230 -15.90 -3.61 4.95
CA ALA A 230 -16.41 -2.26 5.24
C ALA A 230 -17.60 -1.91 4.32
N ALA A 231 -17.44 -2.16 3.01
CA ALA A 231 -18.50 -1.92 2.04
C ALA A 231 -19.74 -2.78 2.31
N GLN A 232 -19.55 -4.08 2.59
CA GLN A 232 -20.65 -5.00 2.89
C GLN A 232 -21.40 -4.58 4.15
N MET A 233 -20.69 -4.23 5.23
CA MET A 233 -21.28 -3.76 6.48
C MET A 233 -22.09 -2.49 6.26
N ALA A 234 -21.53 -1.50 5.57
CA ALA A 234 -22.19 -0.24 5.27
C ALA A 234 -23.50 -0.43 4.46
N VAL A 235 -23.44 -1.22 3.39
CA VAL A 235 -24.60 -1.51 2.54
C VAL A 235 -25.67 -2.27 3.31
N TYR A 236 -25.27 -3.29 4.10
CA TYR A 236 -26.23 -4.12 4.83
C TYR A 236 -26.96 -3.31 5.90
N GLU A 237 -26.24 -2.44 6.60
CA GLU A 237 -26.81 -1.61 7.65
C GLU A 237 -27.76 -0.52 7.09
N LEU A 238 -27.33 0.25 6.08
CA LEU A 238 -28.16 1.32 5.51
C LEU A 238 -29.40 0.80 4.76
N LEU A 239 -29.28 -0.34 4.07
CA LEU A 239 -30.40 -0.94 3.33
C LEU A 239 -31.19 -1.97 4.15
N LYS A 240 -30.83 -2.19 5.42
CA LYS A 240 -31.47 -3.17 6.31
C LYS A 240 -31.55 -4.56 5.69
N VAL A 241 -30.45 -5.00 5.07
CA VAL A 241 -30.36 -6.32 4.47
C VAL A 241 -30.38 -7.36 5.59
N ASP A 242 -31.39 -8.23 5.58
CA ASP A 242 -31.53 -9.33 6.54
C ASP A 242 -30.61 -10.50 6.18
N ARG A 243 -29.30 -10.27 6.32
CA ARG A 243 -28.25 -11.27 6.11
C ARG A 243 -27.05 -10.96 6.99
N GLN A 244 -26.43 -12.01 7.53
CA GLN A 244 -25.21 -11.86 8.33
C GLN A 244 -23.99 -11.60 7.44
N VAL A 245 -23.13 -10.69 7.90
CA VAL A 245 -21.78 -10.53 7.35
C VAL A 245 -20.95 -11.77 7.74
N PRO A 246 -20.25 -12.43 6.79
CA PRO A 246 -19.44 -13.61 7.10
C PRO A 246 -18.43 -13.32 8.22
N PRO A 247 -18.32 -14.14 9.28
CA PRO A 247 -17.41 -13.87 10.39
C PRO A 247 -15.96 -14.06 9.96
N ILE A 248 -15.05 -13.40 10.69
CA ILE A 248 -13.60 -13.58 10.53
C ILE A 248 -13.21 -14.91 11.17
N HIS A 249 -12.40 -15.71 10.48
CA HIS A 249 -11.95 -17.01 10.98
C HIS A 249 -11.00 -16.86 12.18
N GLN A 250 -11.44 -17.32 13.34
CA GLN A 250 -10.70 -17.22 14.61
C GLN A 250 -9.68 -18.36 14.77
N HIS A 251 -8.73 -18.46 13.83
CA HIS A 251 -7.67 -19.46 13.87
C HIS A 251 -6.78 -19.32 15.11
N ASP A 252 -6.60 -18.10 15.60
CA ASP A 252 -5.89 -17.74 16.83
C ASP A 252 -6.46 -18.44 18.08
N LYS A 253 -7.74 -18.82 18.08
CA LYS A 253 -8.39 -19.54 19.18
C LYS A 253 -8.17 -21.05 19.12
N SER A 254 -7.72 -21.61 18.01
CA SER A 254 -7.44 -23.04 17.86
C SER A 254 -6.23 -23.47 18.68
N LEU A 255 -6.38 -24.50 19.52
CA LEU A 255 -5.28 -25.06 20.31
C LEU A 255 -4.11 -25.52 19.43
N LYS A 256 -4.42 -26.14 18.28
CA LYS A 256 -3.40 -26.57 17.32
C LYS A 256 -2.59 -25.37 16.82
N VAL A 257 -3.27 -24.30 16.37
CA VAL A 257 -2.61 -23.10 15.85
C VAL A 257 -1.77 -22.43 16.94
N LYS A 258 -2.26 -22.35 18.17
CA LYS A 258 -1.48 -21.81 19.31
C LYS A 258 -0.22 -22.63 19.57
N LEU A 259 -0.32 -23.96 19.57
CA LEU A 259 0.85 -24.82 19.78
C LEU A 259 1.85 -24.68 18.64
N ASP A 260 1.37 -24.73 17.39
CA ASP A 260 2.19 -24.56 16.19
C ASP A 260 2.91 -23.19 16.21
N ALA A 261 2.21 -22.12 16.62
CA ALA A 261 2.78 -20.77 16.74
C ALA A 261 3.89 -20.70 17.82
N VAL A 262 3.67 -21.33 18.99
CA VAL A 262 4.70 -21.39 20.04
C VAL A 262 5.92 -22.16 19.55
N ILE A 263 5.73 -23.35 18.95
CA ILE A 263 6.83 -24.15 18.39
C ILE A 263 7.60 -23.32 17.36
N LYS A 264 6.89 -22.59 16.49
CA LYS A 264 7.53 -21.80 15.44
C LYS A 264 8.31 -20.61 15.99
N SER A 265 7.91 -20.02 17.11
CA SER A 265 8.62 -18.89 17.73
C SER A 265 10.01 -19.23 18.29
N PHE A 266 10.36 -20.51 18.42
CA PHE A 266 11.68 -20.98 18.87
C PHE A 266 12.55 -21.51 17.71
N GLN A 267 12.09 -21.40 16.46
CA GLN A 267 12.86 -21.74 15.25
C GLN A 267 13.47 -20.49 14.63
#